data_AF-A0A1C5X5F7-F1
#
_entry.id   AF-A0A1C5X5F7-F1
#
_cell.length_a   1.000
_cell.length_b   1.000
_cell.length_c   1.000
_cell.angle_alpha   90.00
_cell.angle_beta   90.00
_cell.angle_gamma   90.00
#
_symmetry.space_group_name_H-M   'P 1'
#
loop_
_entity.id
_entity.type
_entity.pdbx_description
1 polymer ?
#
loop_
_entity_poly.entity_id
_entity_poly.type
_entity_poly.pdbx_seq_one_letter_code
_entity_poly.pdbx_strand_id
1 'polypeptide(L)'
;MSLFGDIDLTKLFDHDSEYGKSYVFGEITDEMIARAEQTLGYKMPASYIELLKVQNGGMISDELDESWLTTIYGIGPTADTFNSLEERFENWKEEWEYPDIGIPFGETQSAGHDMYYMDFRSADENGEPRIVRIVNEMDNEVYFVADNLVEFIKLIIANQEIEENVWIKEIVMGLFSKIKDFLRGPIYRINREVLADYMNNEIQFSVENNLSACGEFYLSPSEDEPEEHIIITNNDAPCKCPMESEKDFTGITIYANRSSYYNPEKDEIYRTVDEFIRFKLNEFPEWFIFRGETSDLDKYMIKK
;
A
#
# COMPACT_ATOMS: atom_id res chain seq x y z
N MET A 1 -11.30 -31.67 -9.85
CA MET A 1 -11.19 -30.65 -10.90
C MET A 1 -10.50 -29.47 -10.26
N SER A 2 -9.53 -28.85 -10.95
CA SER A 2 -8.90 -27.62 -10.47
C SER A 2 -9.94 -26.51 -10.35
N LEU A 3 -9.91 -25.73 -9.27
CA LEU A 3 -10.78 -24.57 -9.08
C LEU A 3 -10.47 -23.47 -10.10
N PHE A 4 -9.22 -23.40 -10.55
CA PHE A 4 -8.74 -22.44 -11.55
C PHE A 4 -8.89 -22.94 -13.00
N GLY A 5 -9.41 -24.16 -13.21
CA GLY A 5 -9.66 -24.70 -14.55
C GLY A 5 -8.38 -24.82 -15.37
N ASP A 6 -8.32 -24.10 -16.50
CA ASP A 6 -7.18 -24.10 -17.44
C ASP A 6 -6.22 -22.92 -17.23
N ILE A 7 -6.39 -22.15 -16.14
CA ILE A 7 -5.52 -21.00 -15.83
C ILE A 7 -4.14 -21.50 -15.44
N ASP A 8 -3.11 -20.98 -16.12
CA ASP A 8 -1.71 -21.26 -15.78
C ASP A 8 -1.22 -20.32 -14.67
N LEU A 9 -1.40 -20.77 -13.42
CA LEU A 9 -1.03 -20.02 -12.22
C LEU A 9 0.48 -19.78 -12.09
N THR A 10 1.33 -20.51 -12.83
CA THR A 10 2.80 -20.33 -12.75
C THR A 10 3.25 -18.98 -13.31
N LYS A 11 2.43 -18.39 -14.19
CA LYS A 11 2.65 -17.07 -14.79
C LYS A 11 2.34 -15.90 -13.87
N LEU A 12 1.72 -16.16 -12.73
CA LEU A 12 1.42 -15.10 -11.76
C LEU A 12 2.69 -14.55 -11.11
N PHE A 13 3.70 -15.40 -10.92
CA PHE A 13 4.82 -15.09 -10.06
C PHE A 13 6.08 -14.69 -10.84
N ASP A 14 6.80 -13.71 -10.32
CA ASP A 14 8.16 -13.43 -10.75
C ASP A 14 9.13 -14.43 -10.09
N HIS A 15 9.70 -15.31 -10.90
CA HIS A 15 10.68 -16.31 -10.46
C HIS A 15 12.11 -15.77 -10.38
N ASP A 16 12.38 -14.63 -11.02
CA ASP A 16 13.71 -14.02 -11.13
C ASP A 16 13.95 -12.93 -10.07
N SER A 17 12.91 -12.43 -9.40
CA SER A 17 13.03 -11.44 -8.32
C SER A 17 13.80 -11.97 -7.11
N GLU A 18 14.98 -11.37 -6.83
CA GLU A 18 15.75 -11.65 -5.61
C GLU A 18 15.01 -11.23 -4.33
N TYR A 19 14.19 -10.18 -4.41
CA TYR A 19 13.34 -9.74 -3.30
C TYR A 19 12.18 -10.72 -3.08
N GLY A 20 11.54 -11.16 -4.16
CA GLY A 20 10.40 -12.08 -4.16
C GLY A 20 10.71 -13.44 -3.54
N LYS A 21 11.96 -13.90 -3.60
CA LYS A 21 12.42 -15.13 -2.91
C LYS A 21 12.17 -15.12 -1.41
N SER A 22 12.10 -13.95 -0.76
CA SER A 22 11.79 -13.85 0.67
C SER A 22 10.31 -14.13 0.99
N TYR A 23 9.43 -14.12 -0.01
CA TYR A 23 8.00 -14.44 0.12
C TYR A 23 7.66 -15.86 -0.36
N VAL A 24 8.63 -16.62 -0.87
CA VAL A 24 8.43 -17.99 -1.35
C VAL A 24 8.85 -18.98 -0.27
N PHE A 25 7.91 -19.80 0.17
CA PHE A 25 8.16 -20.84 1.16
C PHE A 25 8.17 -22.24 0.54
N GLY A 26 8.56 -23.24 1.33
CA GLY A 26 8.51 -24.64 0.93
C GLY A 26 7.08 -25.13 0.63
N GLU A 27 6.99 -26.37 0.14
CA GLU A 27 5.71 -27.02 -0.16
C GLU A 27 4.74 -26.90 1.03
N ILE A 28 3.53 -26.40 0.76
CA ILE A 28 2.51 -26.24 1.78
C ILE A 28 2.02 -27.60 2.28
N THR A 29 1.89 -27.74 3.60
CA THR A 29 1.43 -28.97 4.24
C THR A 29 0.13 -28.77 4.99
N ASP A 30 -0.61 -29.86 5.22
CA ASP A 30 -1.85 -29.82 6.02
C ASP A 30 -1.62 -29.30 7.45
N GLU A 31 -0.43 -29.56 8.03
CA GLU A 31 -0.05 -29.06 9.35
C GLU A 31 0.14 -27.53 9.33
N MET A 32 0.79 -27.00 8.30
CA MET A 32 0.94 -25.55 8.10
C MET A 32 -0.42 -24.88 7.93
N ILE A 33 -1.31 -25.46 7.13
CA ILE A 33 -2.67 -24.94 6.92
C ILE A 33 -3.44 -24.93 8.24
N ALA A 34 -3.46 -26.04 8.97
CA ALA A 34 -4.19 -26.14 10.23
C ALA A 34 -3.66 -25.16 11.29
N ARG A 35 -2.34 -24.92 11.32
CA ARG A 35 -1.74 -23.90 12.17
C ARG A 35 -2.18 -22.49 11.76
N ALA A 36 -2.07 -22.15 10.48
CA ALA A 36 -2.48 -20.84 9.99
C ALA A 36 -3.96 -20.57 10.26
N GLU A 37 -4.86 -21.54 10.04
CA GLU A 37 -6.28 -21.42 10.37
C GLU A 37 -6.51 -21.17 11.87
N GLN A 38 -5.72 -21.82 12.73
CA GLN A 38 -5.78 -21.61 14.19
C GLN A 38 -5.28 -20.21 14.58
N THR A 39 -4.18 -19.74 13.99
CA THR A 39 -3.58 -18.43 14.26
C THR A 39 -4.51 -17.30 13.79
N LEU A 40 -5.01 -17.40 12.56
CA LEU A 40 -5.81 -16.35 11.94
C LEU A 40 -7.27 -16.35 12.42
N GLY A 41 -7.77 -17.49 12.91
CA GLY A 41 -9.18 -17.65 13.29
C GLY A 41 -10.15 -17.80 12.11
N TYR A 42 -9.62 -17.94 10.89
CA TYR A 42 -10.38 -18.13 9.66
C TYR A 42 -10.05 -19.48 9.02
N LYS A 43 -11.04 -20.11 8.41
CA LYS A 43 -10.81 -21.30 7.57
C LYS A 43 -10.19 -20.86 6.24
N MET A 44 -9.13 -21.52 5.80
CA MET A 44 -8.45 -21.19 4.55
C MET A 44 -9.34 -21.58 3.36
N PRO A 45 -9.59 -20.66 2.40
CA PRO A 45 -10.36 -21.00 1.21
C PRO A 45 -9.66 -22.07 0.37
N ALA A 46 -10.45 -22.93 -0.27
CA ALA A 46 -9.92 -24.01 -1.06
C ALA A 46 -9.15 -23.49 -2.29
N SER A 47 -9.63 -22.38 -2.88
CA SER A 47 -8.93 -21.70 -3.98
C SER A 47 -7.56 -21.19 -3.55
N TYR A 48 -7.45 -20.61 -2.36
CA TYR A 48 -6.17 -20.12 -1.83
C TYR A 48 -5.20 -21.26 -1.55
N ILE A 49 -5.66 -22.37 -0.96
CA ILE A 49 -4.82 -23.56 -0.76
C ILE A 49 -4.35 -24.13 -2.12
N GLU A 50 -5.22 -24.18 -3.14
CA GLU A 50 -4.83 -24.65 -4.46
C GLU A 50 -3.78 -23.77 -5.12
N LEU A 51 -3.88 -22.44 -4.95
CA LEU A 51 -2.87 -21.48 -5.38
C LEU A 51 -1.53 -21.69 -4.66
N LEU A 52 -1.55 -21.81 -3.33
CA LEU A 52 -0.35 -22.01 -2.51
C LEU A 52 0.35 -23.36 -2.78
N LYS A 53 -0.38 -24.36 -3.30
CA LYS A 53 0.20 -25.63 -3.77
C LYS A 53 0.96 -25.48 -5.09
N VAL A 54 0.63 -24.50 -5.92
CA VAL A 54 1.42 -24.15 -7.10
C VAL A 54 2.67 -23.39 -6.67
N GLN A 55 2.50 -22.36 -5.85
CA GLN A 55 3.60 -21.66 -5.22
C GLN A 55 3.17 -21.05 -3.89
N ASN A 56 3.88 -21.40 -2.81
CA ASN A 56 3.54 -20.99 -1.46
C ASN A 56 4.06 -19.58 -1.17
N GLY A 57 3.31 -18.59 -1.65
CA GLY A 57 3.65 -17.18 -1.62
C GLY A 57 4.54 -16.75 -2.80
N GLY A 58 4.78 -15.45 -2.92
CA GLY A 58 5.70 -14.91 -3.91
C GLY A 58 5.30 -13.55 -4.42
N MET A 59 6.24 -12.91 -5.12
CA MET A 59 6.03 -11.65 -5.80
C MET A 59 5.31 -11.88 -7.14
N ILE A 60 4.41 -10.99 -7.49
CA ILE A 60 3.70 -11.00 -8.77
C ILE A 60 4.65 -10.59 -9.90
N SER A 61 4.46 -11.14 -11.09
CA SER A 61 5.20 -10.78 -12.29
C SER A 61 4.95 -9.31 -12.67
N ASP A 62 6.02 -8.58 -12.98
CA ASP A 62 5.96 -7.20 -13.50
C ASP A 62 5.15 -7.09 -14.82
N GLU A 63 4.89 -8.20 -15.52
CA GLU A 63 3.98 -8.21 -16.67
C GLU A 63 2.51 -7.97 -16.29
N LEU A 64 2.17 -8.02 -15.00
CA LEU A 64 0.82 -7.91 -14.42
C LEU A 64 0.64 -6.66 -13.53
N ASP A 65 1.52 -5.67 -13.70
CA ASP A 65 1.66 -4.49 -12.82
C ASP A 65 0.38 -3.62 -12.75
N GLU A 66 -0.44 -3.62 -13.81
CA GLU A 66 -1.72 -2.87 -13.89
C GLU A 66 -2.75 -3.35 -12.85
N SER A 67 -2.53 -4.53 -12.26
CA SER A 67 -3.41 -5.09 -11.24
C SER A 67 -3.20 -4.53 -9.83
N TRP A 68 -2.11 -3.77 -9.64
CA TRP A 68 -1.67 -3.24 -8.35
C TRP A 68 -1.38 -4.29 -7.27
N LEU A 69 -1.43 -5.60 -7.57
CA LEU A 69 -1.05 -6.67 -6.67
C LEU A 69 0.46 -6.94 -6.81
N THR A 70 1.22 -6.77 -5.74
CA THR A 70 2.68 -6.94 -5.76
C THR A 70 3.12 -8.27 -5.19
N THR A 71 2.42 -8.77 -4.18
CA THR A 71 2.80 -9.97 -3.44
C THR A 71 1.57 -10.77 -3.09
N ILE A 72 1.67 -12.10 -3.11
CA ILE A 72 0.73 -13.00 -2.44
C ILE A 72 1.44 -13.62 -1.23
N TYR A 73 0.81 -13.56 -0.07
CA TYR A 73 1.38 -14.14 1.14
C TYR A 73 1.33 -15.67 1.12
N GLY A 74 2.47 -16.31 1.42
CA GLY A 74 2.51 -17.73 1.68
C GLY A 74 2.37 -18.06 3.16
N ILE A 75 2.26 -19.35 3.47
CA ILE A 75 2.31 -19.87 4.84
C ILE A 75 3.71 -20.43 5.08
N GLY A 76 4.41 -19.88 6.07
CA GLY A 76 5.79 -20.27 6.38
C GLY A 76 5.91 -21.64 7.05
N PRO A 77 7.10 -22.25 7.13
CA PRO A 77 7.31 -23.48 7.90
C PRO A 77 7.00 -23.32 9.40
N THR A 78 7.14 -22.11 9.95
CA THR A 78 6.78 -21.74 11.33
C THR A 78 5.93 -20.47 11.33
N ALA A 79 5.16 -20.22 12.40
CA ALA A 79 4.28 -19.04 12.49
C ALA A 79 5.04 -17.71 12.52
N ASP A 80 6.30 -17.72 12.96
CA ASP A 80 7.23 -16.59 13.01
C ASP A 80 8.15 -16.49 11.79
N THR A 81 7.85 -17.24 10.72
CA THR A 81 8.62 -17.12 9.49
C THR A 81 8.43 -15.72 8.92
N PHE A 82 9.53 -14.99 8.78
CA PHE A 82 9.57 -13.65 8.18
C PHE A 82 8.82 -13.62 6.84
N ASN A 83 8.00 -12.59 6.62
CA ASN A 83 7.18 -12.39 5.42
C ASN A 83 6.06 -13.43 5.19
N SER A 84 5.83 -14.34 6.14
CA SER A 84 4.69 -15.27 6.04
C SER A 84 3.39 -14.61 6.49
N LEU A 85 2.27 -15.13 6.00
CA LEU A 85 0.94 -14.66 6.34
C LEU A 85 0.71 -14.58 7.85
N GLU A 86 1.11 -15.62 8.60
CA GLU A 86 0.90 -15.69 10.04
C GLU A 86 1.70 -14.63 10.80
N GLU A 87 2.96 -14.41 10.41
CA GLU A 87 3.82 -13.42 11.04
C GLU A 87 3.31 -12.00 10.79
N ARG A 88 2.82 -11.74 9.57
CA ARG A 88 2.30 -10.44 9.18
C ARG A 88 0.91 -10.13 9.71
N PHE A 89 0.06 -11.15 9.89
CA PHE A 89 -1.35 -10.97 10.23
C PHE A 89 -1.58 -10.19 11.52
N GLU A 90 -0.83 -10.49 12.59
CA GLU A 90 -0.94 -9.75 13.85
C GLU A 90 -0.51 -8.29 13.69
N ASN A 91 0.55 -8.02 12.92
CA ASN A 91 1.02 -6.66 12.65
C ASN A 91 -0.04 -5.84 11.89
N TRP A 92 -0.65 -6.41 10.85
CA TRP A 92 -1.70 -5.73 10.09
C TRP A 92 -2.91 -5.37 10.94
N LYS A 93 -3.26 -6.22 11.90
CA LYS A 93 -4.41 -5.98 12.76
C LYS A 93 -4.11 -5.01 13.90
N GLU A 94 -2.99 -5.18 14.60
CA GLU A 94 -2.71 -4.45 15.84
C GLU A 94 -1.94 -3.14 15.61
N GLU A 95 -0.99 -3.11 14.67
CA GLU A 95 -0.20 -1.91 14.39
C GLU A 95 -0.83 -1.05 13.30
N TRP A 96 -1.39 -1.69 12.27
CA TRP A 96 -2.03 -0.99 11.15
C TRP A 96 -3.55 -0.87 11.29
N GLU A 97 -4.15 -1.44 12.35
CA GLU A 97 -5.58 -1.33 12.63
C GLU A 97 -6.51 -1.82 11.49
N TYR A 98 -6.05 -2.73 10.62
CA TYR A 98 -6.92 -3.32 9.59
C TYR A 98 -8.08 -4.11 10.22
N PRO A 99 -9.26 -4.14 9.58
CA PRO A 99 -10.46 -4.64 10.20
C PRO A 99 -10.47 -6.18 10.23
N ASP A 100 -10.99 -6.73 11.33
CA ASP A 100 -11.16 -8.17 11.52
C ASP A 100 -12.37 -8.70 10.74
N ILE A 101 -12.25 -8.72 9.42
CA ILE A 101 -13.29 -9.19 8.48
C ILE A 101 -12.85 -10.36 7.62
N GLY A 102 -11.57 -10.74 7.70
CA GLY A 102 -11.03 -11.82 6.89
C GLY A 102 -9.52 -11.84 6.82
N ILE A 103 -9.00 -12.42 5.74
CA ILE A 103 -7.57 -12.73 5.57
C ILE A 103 -6.95 -11.73 4.59
N PRO A 104 -5.94 -10.92 5.00
CA PRO A 104 -5.09 -10.21 4.06
C PRO A 104 -4.25 -11.23 3.29
N PHE A 105 -4.36 -11.26 1.97
CA PHE A 105 -3.64 -12.26 1.17
C PHE A 105 -2.71 -11.64 0.14
N GLY A 106 -2.88 -10.35 -0.16
CA GLY A 106 -2.09 -9.67 -1.16
C GLY A 106 -1.70 -8.25 -0.78
N GLU A 107 -0.40 -7.96 -0.88
CA GLU A 107 0.11 -6.59 -0.81
C GLU A 107 -0.13 -5.88 -2.14
N THR A 108 -0.23 -4.56 -2.08
CA THR A 108 -0.27 -3.73 -3.27
C THR A 108 1.02 -2.95 -3.43
N GLN A 109 1.09 -2.17 -4.52
CA GLN A 109 2.16 -1.22 -4.76
C GLN A 109 2.22 -0.07 -3.75
N SER A 110 1.21 0.09 -2.89
CA SER A 110 1.23 1.13 -1.85
C SER A 110 2.13 0.77 -0.67
N ALA A 111 2.72 -0.42 -0.61
CA ALA A 111 3.55 -0.83 0.53
C ALA A 111 2.82 -0.82 1.89
N GLY A 112 1.51 -1.09 1.89
CA GLY A 112 0.71 -1.34 3.11
C GLY A 112 -0.43 -0.36 3.35
N HIS A 113 -0.51 0.76 2.63
CA HIS A 113 -1.63 1.71 2.75
C HIS A 113 -2.96 1.16 2.21
N ASP A 114 -2.90 0.17 1.32
CA ASP A 114 -4.02 -0.66 0.92
C ASP A 114 -3.61 -2.11 0.65
N MET A 115 -4.55 -3.03 0.83
CA MET A 115 -4.30 -4.47 0.74
C MET A 115 -5.52 -5.21 0.18
N TYR A 116 -5.26 -6.33 -0.49
CA TYR A 116 -6.31 -7.25 -0.91
C TYR A 116 -6.67 -8.23 0.19
N TYR A 117 -7.97 -8.34 0.46
CA TYR A 117 -8.56 -9.15 1.51
C TYR A 117 -9.53 -10.16 0.94
N MET A 118 -9.48 -11.37 1.50
CA MET A 118 -10.53 -12.36 1.45
C MET A 118 -11.57 -12.02 2.54
N ASP A 119 -12.65 -11.32 2.18
CA ASP A 119 -13.67 -10.80 3.11
C ASP A 119 -14.74 -11.85 3.45
N PHE A 120 -14.65 -12.43 4.65
CA PHE A 120 -15.53 -13.49 5.12
C PHE A 120 -16.91 -13.01 5.60
N ARG A 121 -17.20 -11.70 5.59
CA ARG A 121 -18.58 -11.22 5.82
C ARG A 121 -19.53 -11.66 4.70
N SER A 122 -18.98 -12.05 3.54
CA SER A 122 -19.71 -12.61 2.42
C SER A 122 -18.90 -13.74 1.77
N ALA A 123 -19.31 -14.98 2.02
CA ALA A 123 -18.76 -16.17 1.38
C ALA A 123 -19.85 -16.92 0.60
N ASP A 124 -19.44 -17.63 -0.46
CA ASP A 124 -20.33 -18.46 -1.26
C ASP A 124 -20.71 -19.77 -0.53
N GLU A 125 -21.48 -20.63 -1.21
CA GLU A 125 -21.93 -21.92 -0.64
C GLU A 125 -20.79 -22.91 -0.35
N ASN A 126 -19.60 -22.70 -0.93
CA ASN A 126 -18.41 -23.52 -0.73
C ASN A 126 -17.48 -22.93 0.35
N GLY A 127 -17.81 -21.75 0.89
CA GLY A 127 -16.98 -21.04 1.85
C GLY A 127 -15.87 -20.20 1.21
N GLU A 128 -15.98 -19.91 -0.09
CA GLU A 128 -15.07 -18.99 -0.78
C GLU A 128 -15.50 -17.54 -0.51
N PRO A 129 -14.67 -16.72 0.15
CA PRO A 129 -14.98 -15.33 0.43
C PRO A 129 -14.83 -14.46 -0.82
N ARG A 130 -15.58 -13.36 -0.87
CA ARG A 130 -15.35 -12.31 -1.87
C ARG A 130 -13.99 -11.65 -1.68
N ILE A 131 -13.46 -11.08 -2.75
CA ILE A 131 -12.24 -10.28 -2.72
C ILE A 131 -12.59 -8.81 -2.63
N VAL A 132 -11.94 -8.11 -1.71
CA VAL A 132 -12.04 -6.67 -1.52
C VAL A 132 -10.65 -6.05 -1.46
N ARG A 133 -10.53 -4.78 -1.84
CA ARG A 133 -9.38 -3.94 -1.50
C ARG A 133 -9.76 -3.08 -0.31
N ILE A 134 -8.93 -3.07 0.73
CA ILE A 134 -9.13 -2.22 1.91
C ILE A 134 -8.09 -1.13 1.85
N VAL A 135 -8.53 0.14 1.91
CA VAL A 135 -7.63 1.28 2.00
C VAL A 135 -7.58 1.73 3.45
N ASN A 136 -6.46 1.47 4.12
CA ASN A 136 -6.29 1.70 5.55
C ASN A 136 -6.45 3.18 5.92
N GLU A 137 -5.80 4.05 5.15
CA GLU A 137 -5.81 5.51 5.34
C GLU A 137 -7.19 6.16 5.15
N MET A 138 -8.17 5.41 4.63
CA MET A 138 -9.53 5.85 4.42
C MET A 138 -10.50 5.24 5.43
N ASP A 139 -10.10 5.15 6.70
CA ASP A 139 -10.88 4.51 7.78
C ASP A 139 -11.24 3.06 7.42
N ASN A 140 -10.24 2.34 6.86
CA ASN A 140 -10.39 0.98 6.36
C ASN A 140 -11.55 0.81 5.37
N GLU A 141 -11.71 1.75 4.44
CA GLU A 141 -12.77 1.67 3.43
C GLU A 141 -12.62 0.41 2.57
N VAL A 142 -13.72 -0.30 2.40
CA VAL A 142 -13.76 -1.60 1.73
C VAL A 142 -14.36 -1.49 0.34
N TYR A 143 -13.54 -1.75 -0.67
CA TYR A 143 -13.91 -1.75 -2.08
C TYR A 143 -14.10 -3.17 -2.59
N PHE A 144 -15.26 -3.48 -3.16
CA PHE A 144 -15.48 -4.77 -3.81
C PHE A 144 -14.62 -4.91 -5.07
N VAL A 145 -13.98 -6.06 -5.23
CA VAL A 145 -13.12 -6.36 -6.38
C VAL A 145 -13.65 -7.55 -7.19
N ALA A 146 -13.89 -8.69 -6.54
CA ALA A 146 -14.35 -9.90 -7.21
C ALA A 146 -15.18 -10.80 -6.30
N ASP A 147 -15.98 -11.68 -6.88
CA ASP A 147 -16.85 -12.59 -6.13
C ASP A 147 -16.08 -13.69 -5.38
N ASN A 148 -14.86 -14.02 -5.81
CA ASN A 148 -13.95 -14.96 -5.17
C ASN A 148 -12.53 -14.83 -5.75
N LEU A 149 -11.57 -15.56 -5.16
CA LEU A 149 -10.16 -15.53 -5.59
C LEU A 149 -9.97 -16.01 -7.04
N VAL A 150 -10.76 -16.97 -7.52
CA VAL A 150 -10.65 -17.47 -8.89
C VAL A 150 -11.02 -16.36 -9.90
N GLU A 151 -12.10 -15.64 -9.66
CA GLU A 151 -12.49 -14.49 -10.49
C GLU A 151 -11.48 -13.33 -10.37
N PHE A 152 -10.95 -13.08 -9.17
CA PHE A 152 -9.88 -12.10 -8.98
C PHE A 152 -8.65 -12.43 -9.83
N ILE A 153 -8.10 -13.65 -9.73
CA ILE A 153 -6.92 -14.07 -10.49
C ILE A 153 -7.15 -14.01 -12.02
N LYS A 154 -8.39 -14.26 -12.49
CA LYS A 154 -8.73 -14.05 -13.90
C LYS A 154 -8.61 -12.58 -14.31
N LEU A 155 -9.02 -11.63 -13.46
CA LEU A 155 -8.85 -10.20 -13.70
C LEU A 155 -7.36 -9.83 -13.76
N ILE A 156 -6.56 -10.34 -12.81
CA ILE A 156 -5.10 -10.12 -12.78
C ILE A 156 -4.45 -10.61 -14.09
N ILE A 157 -4.69 -11.86 -14.49
CA ILE A 157 -4.07 -12.45 -15.69
C ILE A 157 -4.58 -11.81 -16.99
N ALA A 158 -5.81 -11.29 -16.99
CA ALA A 158 -6.31 -10.51 -18.12
C ALA A 158 -5.60 -9.14 -18.26
N ASN A 159 -4.77 -8.76 -17.27
CA ASN A 159 -4.07 -7.50 -17.15
C ASN A 159 -4.99 -6.29 -17.41
N GLN A 160 -6.20 -6.37 -16.84
CA GLN A 160 -7.19 -5.29 -16.92
C GLN A 160 -7.06 -4.41 -15.69
N GLU A 161 -7.10 -3.08 -15.87
CA GLU A 161 -7.36 -2.16 -14.75
C GLU A 161 -8.61 -2.64 -14.02
N ILE A 162 -8.50 -2.81 -12.70
CA ILE A 162 -9.64 -3.14 -11.85
C ILE A 162 -10.52 -1.88 -11.76
N GLU A 163 -11.46 -1.73 -12.70
CA GLU A 163 -12.39 -0.61 -12.72
C GLU A 163 -13.34 -0.67 -11.50
N GLU A 164 -13.20 0.28 -10.58
CA GLU A 164 -14.18 0.57 -9.54
C GLU A 164 -15.56 0.84 -10.20
N ASN A 165 -16.54 -0.04 -9.94
CA ASN A 165 -17.87 0.00 -10.57
C ASN A 165 -18.55 1.39 -10.49
N VAL A 166 -18.98 1.88 -11.66
CA VAL A 166 -19.44 3.25 -11.97
C VAL A 166 -20.69 3.72 -11.18
N TRP A 167 -21.53 2.82 -10.69
CA TRP A 167 -22.78 3.17 -9.99
C TRP A 167 -22.59 3.78 -8.59
N ILE A 168 -21.42 3.58 -7.97
CA ILE A 168 -21.10 4.11 -6.65
C ILE A 168 -20.42 5.49 -6.77
N LYS A 169 -19.65 5.71 -7.85
CA LYS A 169 -18.87 6.94 -8.09
C LYS A 169 -19.69 8.23 -8.01
N GLU A 170 -20.88 8.34 -8.60
CA GLU A 170 -21.61 9.63 -8.60
C GLU A 170 -22.17 10.05 -7.23
N ILE A 171 -22.61 9.08 -6.41
CA ILE A 171 -23.15 9.36 -5.06
C ILE A 171 -22.02 9.53 -4.04
N VAL A 172 -20.97 8.71 -4.18
CA VAL A 172 -19.79 8.72 -3.32
C VAL A 172 -18.92 9.93 -3.61
N MET A 173 -18.62 10.30 -4.86
CA MET A 173 -17.78 11.46 -5.19
C MET A 173 -18.31 12.79 -4.63
N GLY A 174 -19.63 12.97 -4.56
CA GLY A 174 -20.25 14.16 -3.97
C GLY A 174 -20.13 14.25 -2.44
N LEU A 175 -20.00 13.11 -1.76
CA LEU A 175 -19.79 12.99 -0.32
C LEU A 175 -18.30 12.90 0.04
N PHE A 176 -17.51 12.26 -0.82
CA PHE A 176 -16.07 12.03 -0.74
C PHE A 176 -15.27 13.29 -0.97
N SER A 177 -15.69 14.20 -1.84
CA SER A 177 -15.00 15.49 -1.94
C SER A 177 -14.97 16.20 -0.58
N LYS A 178 -16.05 16.11 0.20
CA LYS A 178 -16.15 16.76 1.52
C LYS A 178 -15.52 15.96 2.66
N ILE A 179 -15.40 14.64 2.50
CA ILE A 179 -14.84 13.73 3.51
C ILE A 179 -13.33 13.49 3.27
N LYS A 180 -12.86 13.41 2.02
CA LYS A 180 -11.41 13.44 1.67
C LYS A 180 -10.75 14.72 2.14
N ASP A 181 -11.49 15.84 2.16
CA ASP A 181 -11.00 17.08 2.76
C ASP A 181 -10.84 17.03 4.27
N PHE A 182 -11.56 16.12 4.93
CA PHE A 182 -11.53 15.91 6.37
C PHE A 182 -10.56 14.79 6.80
N LEU A 183 -10.30 13.79 5.95
CA LEU A 183 -9.52 12.58 6.26
C LEU A 183 -8.01 12.67 5.99
N ARG A 184 -7.54 13.63 5.18
CA ARG A 184 -6.11 13.77 4.79
C ARG A 184 -5.22 14.44 5.86
N GLY A 185 -5.65 14.45 7.11
CA GLY A 185 -5.00 15.20 8.19
C GLY A 185 -5.39 16.68 8.24
N PRO A 186 -5.07 17.39 9.34
CA PRO A 186 -5.42 18.79 9.51
C PRO A 186 -4.76 19.70 8.47
N ILE A 187 -5.48 20.73 8.07
CA ILE A 187 -5.01 21.74 7.10
C ILE A 187 -4.34 22.88 7.85
N TYR A 188 -3.11 23.18 7.46
CA TYR A 188 -2.32 24.28 8.02
C TYR A 188 -1.98 25.29 6.94
N ARG A 189 -1.84 26.55 7.36
CA ARG A 189 -1.19 27.58 6.55
C ARG A 189 0.22 27.78 7.08
N ILE A 190 1.21 27.37 6.30
CA ILE A 190 2.63 27.38 6.69
C ILE A 190 3.47 28.16 5.70
N ASN A 191 4.75 28.35 6.02
CA ASN A 191 5.76 28.94 5.15
C ASN A 191 6.93 27.96 4.94
N ARG A 192 7.91 28.37 4.13
CA ARG A 192 9.06 27.53 3.76
C ARG A 192 9.92 27.13 4.95
N GLU A 193 10.07 28.01 5.95
CA GLU A 193 10.88 27.71 7.14
C GLU A 193 10.23 26.61 7.97
N VAL A 194 8.92 26.72 8.22
CA VAL A 194 8.15 25.72 8.97
C VAL A 194 8.13 24.37 8.24
N LEU A 195 7.95 24.39 6.92
CA LEU A 195 7.99 23.16 6.13
C LEU A 195 9.37 22.50 6.14
N ALA A 196 10.44 23.28 6.01
CA ALA A 196 11.80 22.75 6.05
C ALA A 196 12.10 22.12 7.42
N ASP A 197 11.71 22.78 8.51
CA ASP A 197 11.83 22.22 9.86
C ASP A 197 11.07 20.90 10.01
N TYR A 198 9.81 20.85 9.53
CA TYR A 198 9.01 19.62 9.53
C TYR A 198 9.70 18.49 8.76
N MET A 199 10.06 18.72 7.50
CA MET A 199 10.69 17.70 6.65
C MET A 199 12.01 17.19 7.25
N ASN A 200 12.82 18.09 7.84
CA ASN A 200 14.08 17.70 8.48
C ASN A 200 13.85 16.84 9.74
N ASN A 201 12.80 17.10 10.52
CA ASN A 201 12.46 16.28 11.68
C ASN A 201 12.03 14.87 11.24
N GLU A 202 11.15 14.76 10.23
CA GLU A 202 10.71 13.48 9.66
C GLU A 202 11.91 12.66 9.13
N ILE A 203 12.80 13.32 8.38
CA ILE A 203 14.05 12.70 7.90
C ILE A 203 14.93 12.24 9.05
N GLN A 204 15.13 13.09 10.07
CA GLN A 204 15.96 12.73 11.22
C GLN A 204 15.38 11.51 11.96
N PHE A 205 14.06 11.51 12.20
CA PHE A 205 13.37 10.40 12.85
C PHE A 205 13.51 9.11 12.04
N SER A 206 13.31 9.17 10.73
CA SER A 206 13.51 8.03 9.82
C SER A 206 14.93 7.47 9.89
N VAL A 207 15.95 8.34 9.84
CA VAL A 207 17.36 7.93 9.89
C VAL A 207 17.71 7.31 11.24
N GLU A 208 17.24 7.87 12.36
CA GLU A 208 17.48 7.34 13.70
C GLU A 208 16.85 5.95 13.91
N ASN A 209 15.71 5.70 13.25
CA ASN A 209 14.95 4.45 13.38
C ASN A 209 15.12 3.47 12.21
N ASN A 210 15.97 3.80 11.22
CA ASN A 210 16.18 3.01 10.01
C ASN A 210 14.88 2.70 9.22
N LEU A 211 13.98 3.68 9.11
CA LEU A 211 12.72 3.55 8.37
C LEU A 211 12.89 4.00 6.93
N SER A 212 12.28 3.30 5.96
CA SER A 212 12.37 3.64 4.53
C SER A 212 11.36 4.68 4.08
N ALA A 213 10.15 4.66 4.65
CA ALA A 213 9.19 5.76 4.56
C ALA A 213 9.58 6.84 5.58
N CYS A 214 9.82 8.07 5.11
CA CYS A 214 10.16 9.19 5.98
C CYS A 214 8.96 10.07 6.29
N GLY A 215 8.12 10.35 5.30
CA GLY A 215 6.96 11.21 5.50
C GLY A 215 6.16 11.41 4.24
N GLU A 216 4.87 11.65 4.42
CA GLU A 216 3.88 11.88 3.36
C GLU A 216 3.02 13.09 3.71
N PHE A 217 2.83 14.00 2.76
CA PHE A 217 1.98 15.18 2.93
C PHE A 217 1.59 15.80 1.59
N TYR A 218 0.70 16.80 1.65
CA TYR A 218 0.16 17.51 0.51
C TYR A 218 0.42 19.00 0.63
N LEU A 219 0.77 19.64 -0.49
CA LEU A 219 0.96 21.08 -0.59
C LEU A 219 0.07 21.70 -1.66
N SER A 220 -0.44 22.91 -1.42
CA SER A 220 -1.07 23.72 -2.47
C SER A 220 -0.73 25.20 -2.30
N PRO A 221 -0.52 25.96 -3.40
CA PRO A 221 -0.29 27.40 -3.31
C PRO A 221 -1.44 28.14 -2.62
N SER A 222 -2.68 27.66 -2.77
CA SER A 222 -3.88 28.25 -2.15
C SER A 222 -5.02 27.24 -2.00
N GLU A 223 -6.09 27.58 -1.27
CA GLU A 223 -7.22 26.67 -1.02
C GLU A 223 -7.98 26.26 -2.29
N ASP A 224 -7.91 27.07 -3.35
CA ASP A 224 -8.62 26.84 -4.62
C ASP A 224 -7.73 26.18 -5.69
N GLU A 225 -6.45 25.93 -5.37
CA GLU A 225 -5.47 25.34 -6.28
C GLU A 225 -5.27 23.84 -5.99
N PRO A 226 -4.95 23.03 -7.02
CA PRO A 226 -4.77 21.60 -6.84
C PRO A 226 -3.61 21.30 -5.89
N GLU A 227 -3.81 20.29 -5.06
CA GLU A 227 -2.78 19.80 -4.16
C GLU A 227 -1.77 18.92 -4.91
N GLU A 228 -0.53 19.03 -4.49
CA GLU A 228 0.56 18.18 -4.89
C GLU A 228 0.90 17.26 -3.72
N HIS A 229 0.96 15.98 -4.00
CA HIS A 229 1.34 14.93 -3.09
C HIS A 229 2.86 14.82 -3.04
N ILE A 230 3.38 14.83 -1.82
CA ILE A 230 4.81 14.82 -1.51
C ILE A 230 5.12 13.60 -0.66
N ILE A 231 6.06 12.78 -1.13
CA ILE A 231 6.57 11.61 -0.41
C ILE A 231 8.06 11.81 -0.18
N ILE A 232 8.54 11.49 1.01
CA ILE A 232 9.97 11.47 1.37
C ILE A 232 10.38 10.03 1.67
N THR A 233 11.46 9.56 1.05
CA THR A 233 12.03 8.22 1.27
C THR A 233 13.48 8.27 1.71
N ASN A 234 13.89 7.29 2.51
CA ASN A 234 15.26 7.04 2.94
C ASN A 234 15.77 5.76 2.28
N ASN A 235 16.64 5.93 1.28
CA ASN A 235 17.21 4.84 0.50
C ASN A 235 18.37 4.12 1.21
N ASP A 236 18.87 4.65 2.32
CA ASP A 236 19.91 4.02 3.13
C ASP A 236 19.33 3.03 4.16
N ALA A 237 18.01 3.00 4.34
CA ALA A 237 17.34 2.07 5.25
C ALA A 237 17.45 0.60 4.77
N PRO A 238 17.48 -0.39 5.70
CA PRO A 238 17.61 -1.82 5.36
C PRO A 238 16.48 -2.34 4.46
N CYS A 239 15.27 -1.81 4.66
CA CYS A 239 14.09 -2.04 3.84
C CYS A 239 14.02 -1.00 2.71
N LYS A 240 15.01 -0.99 1.81
CA LYS A 240 15.05 -0.03 0.68
C LYS A 240 13.68 0.09 0.03
N CYS A 241 13.20 1.32 -0.16
CA CYS A 241 11.99 1.58 -0.93
C CYS A 241 12.23 1.08 -2.36
N PRO A 242 11.50 0.06 -2.85
CA PRO A 242 11.89 -0.70 -4.04
C PRO A 242 11.46 -0.01 -5.34
N MET A 243 11.53 1.32 -5.40
CA MET A 243 11.23 2.03 -6.64
C MET A 243 12.36 1.79 -7.63
N GLU A 244 12.08 1.10 -8.74
CA GLU A 244 13.08 0.72 -9.74
C GLU A 244 13.91 1.90 -10.26
N SER A 245 13.29 3.08 -10.36
CA SER A 245 13.93 4.32 -10.81
C SER A 245 15.01 4.82 -9.85
N GLU A 246 14.97 4.39 -8.58
CA GLU A 246 15.79 4.93 -7.49
C GLU A 246 16.72 3.87 -6.87
N LYS A 247 16.75 2.65 -7.41
CA LYS A 247 17.47 1.48 -6.86
C LYS A 247 18.96 1.70 -6.59
N ASP A 248 19.58 2.64 -7.30
CA ASP A 248 21.00 2.99 -7.21
C ASP A 248 21.27 4.27 -6.41
N PHE A 249 20.23 4.94 -5.91
CA PHE A 249 20.38 6.14 -5.08
C PHE A 249 20.62 5.81 -3.62
N THR A 250 21.34 6.72 -2.96
CA THR A 250 21.70 6.64 -1.54
C THR A 250 21.32 7.96 -0.88
N GLY A 251 20.81 7.91 0.34
CA GLY A 251 20.31 9.08 1.09
C GLY A 251 18.82 9.35 0.91
N ILE A 252 18.44 10.63 0.98
CA ILE A 252 17.03 11.06 0.96
C ILE A 252 16.58 11.40 -0.46
N THR A 253 15.35 11.02 -0.77
CA THR A 253 14.69 11.38 -2.03
C THR A 253 13.27 11.85 -1.75
N ILE A 254 12.89 12.95 -2.39
CA ILE A 254 11.59 13.60 -2.23
C ILE A 254 10.92 13.62 -3.60
N TYR A 255 9.70 13.11 -3.66
CA TYR A 255 8.89 13.07 -4.87
C TYR A 255 7.77 14.09 -4.76
N ALA A 256 7.45 14.76 -5.86
CA ALA A 256 6.30 15.64 -5.95
C ALA A 256 5.47 15.29 -7.19
N ASN A 257 4.17 15.05 -6.99
CA ASN A 257 3.24 14.77 -8.08
C ASN A 257 1.81 15.22 -7.74
N ARG A 258 0.86 15.06 -8.66
CA ARG A 258 -0.57 15.43 -8.45
C ARG A 258 -1.48 14.26 -8.06
N SER A 259 -0.92 13.06 -7.93
CA SER A 259 -1.64 11.81 -7.69
C SER A 259 -1.28 11.29 -6.29
N SER A 260 -1.99 10.30 -5.75
CA SER A 260 -1.48 9.58 -4.57
C SER A 260 -0.39 8.57 -4.94
N TYR A 261 -0.15 8.34 -6.23
CA TYR A 261 0.74 7.31 -6.76
C TYR A 261 1.97 7.90 -7.44
N TYR A 262 3.14 7.31 -7.21
CA TYR A 262 4.38 7.71 -7.86
C TYR A 262 4.42 7.29 -9.34
N ASN A 263 4.78 8.22 -10.23
CA ASN A 263 4.99 7.94 -11.65
C ASN A 263 6.38 8.45 -12.11
N PRO A 264 7.33 7.55 -12.43
CA PRO A 264 8.70 7.96 -12.76
C PRO A 264 8.81 8.81 -14.03
N GLU A 265 7.82 8.79 -14.92
CA GLU A 265 7.82 9.63 -16.13
C GLU A 265 7.31 11.05 -15.89
N LYS A 266 6.57 11.27 -14.80
CA LYS A 266 5.85 12.53 -14.54
C LYS A 266 6.27 13.20 -13.24
N ASP A 267 6.91 12.47 -12.34
CA ASP A 267 7.20 12.94 -10.99
C ASP A 267 8.49 13.74 -10.95
N GLU A 268 8.46 14.77 -10.11
CA GLU A 268 9.62 15.61 -9.88
C GLU A 268 10.42 15.07 -8.69
N ILE A 269 11.72 14.84 -8.91
CA ILE A 269 12.63 14.27 -7.91
C ILE A 269 13.56 15.35 -7.34
N TYR A 270 13.63 15.41 -6.02
CA TYR A 270 14.51 16.30 -5.26
C TYR A 270 15.34 15.50 -4.26
N ARG A 271 16.64 15.79 -4.14
CA ARG A 271 17.57 14.98 -3.31
C ARG A 271 17.73 15.51 -1.89
N THR A 272 17.32 16.75 -1.65
CA THR A 272 17.39 17.37 -0.33
C THR A 272 16.18 18.27 -0.09
N VAL A 273 15.90 18.54 1.18
CA VAL A 273 14.89 19.53 1.58
C VAL A 273 15.20 20.89 0.94
N ASP A 274 16.47 21.29 0.92
CA ASP A 274 16.89 22.56 0.30
C ASP A 274 16.58 22.61 -1.20
N GLU A 275 16.83 21.52 -1.94
CA GLU A 275 16.48 21.43 -3.36
C GLU A 275 14.97 21.54 -3.55
N PHE A 276 14.20 20.79 -2.77
CA PHE A 276 12.75 20.82 -2.82
C PHE A 276 12.20 22.23 -2.55
N ILE A 277 12.58 22.84 -1.43
CA ILE A 277 12.13 24.20 -1.07
C ILE A 277 12.54 25.22 -2.13
N ARG A 278 13.78 25.13 -2.63
CA ARG A 278 14.31 26.09 -3.60
C ARG A 278 13.64 26.01 -4.96
N PHE A 279 13.39 24.80 -5.45
CA PHE A 279 12.92 24.60 -6.82
C PHE A 279 11.42 24.42 -6.87
N LYS A 280 10.85 23.52 -6.06
CA LYS A 280 9.41 23.24 -6.06
C LYS A 280 8.62 24.43 -5.57
N LEU A 281 9.05 25.01 -4.45
CA LEU A 281 8.33 26.13 -3.84
C LEU A 281 8.77 27.49 -4.36
N ASN A 282 9.54 27.56 -5.45
CA ASN A 282 9.93 28.86 -6.02
C ASN A 282 8.71 29.69 -6.44
N GLU A 283 7.68 29.03 -6.98
CA GLU A 283 6.46 29.68 -7.48
C GLU A 283 5.35 29.80 -6.43
N PHE A 284 5.53 29.18 -5.27
CA PHE A 284 4.55 29.24 -4.18
C PHE A 284 4.56 30.63 -3.53
N PRO A 285 3.42 31.10 -2.99
CA PRO A 285 3.39 32.30 -2.16
C PRO A 285 4.26 32.17 -0.90
N GLU A 286 4.44 33.27 -0.16
CA GLU A 286 5.15 33.25 1.13
C GLU A 286 4.51 32.25 2.11
N TRP A 287 3.18 32.21 2.10
CA TRP A 287 2.35 31.33 2.91
C TRP A 287 1.43 30.50 2.02
N PHE A 288 1.47 29.19 2.20
CA PHE A 288 0.76 28.20 1.38
C PHE A 288 0.06 27.17 2.26
N ILE A 289 -0.72 26.30 1.63
CA ILE A 289 -1.50 25.28 2.31
C ILE A 289 -0.66 24.00 2.42
N PHE A 290 -0.64 23.44 3.62
CA PHE A 290 -0.07 22.15 3.94
C PHE A 290 -1.15 21.26 4.54
N ARG A 291 -1.11 19.98 4.21
CA ARG A 291 -2.01 18.98 4.76
C ARG A 291 -1.24 17.67 4.96
N GLY A 292 -1.28 17.11 6.17
CA GLY A 292 -0.56 15.89 6.51
C GLY A 292 -0.78 15.53 7.98
N GLU A 293 -0.23 14.41 8.44
CA GLU A 293 -0.32 14.01 9.85
C GLU A 293 0.55 14.91 10.74
N THR A 294 0.06 15.27 11.92
CA THR A 294 0.72 16.28 12.77
C THR A 294 0.59 16.02 14.26
N SER A 295 1.66 15.53 14.88
CA SER A 295 1.90 15.73 16.31
C SER A 295 2.84 16.93 16.57
N ASP A 296 3.70 17.29 15.59
CA ASP A 296 4.79 18.25 15.77
C ASP A 296 4.54 19.67 15.21
N LEU A 297 3.57 19.86 14.31
CA LEU A 297 3.28 21.18 13.72
C LEU A 297 2.47 22.10 14.66
N ASP A 298 1.91 21.55 15.74
CA ASP A 298 1.19 22.31 16.77
C ASP A 298 2.04 23.41 17.43
N LYS A 299 3.38 23.26 17.44
CA LYS A 299 4.31 24.26 18.01
C LYS A 299 4.52 25.51 17.13
N TYR A 300 4.14 25.46 15.86
CA TYR A 300 4.34 26.54 14.87
C TYR A 300 3.05 27.29 14.51
N MET A 301 1.95 27.03 15.22
CA MET A 301 0.58 27.42 14.89
C MET A 301 0.32 28.94 14.82
N ILE A 302 -0.01 29.44 13.62
CA ILE A 302 -1.15 30.35 13.45
C ILE A 302 -2.35 29.47 13.08
N LYS A 303 -3.13 29.08 14.10
CA LYS A 303 -4.38 28.34 13.92
C LYS A 303 -5.35 29.20 13.11
N LYS A 304 -5.90 28.68 12.02
CA LYS A 304 -7.05 29.29 11.32
C LYS A 304 -8.34 28.90 12.04
#